data_AF-A0A2N2HBH1-F1
#
_entry.id   AF-A0A2N2HBH1-F1
#
_cell.length_a   1.000
_cell.length_b   1.000
_cell.length_c   1.000
_cell.angle_alpha   90.00
_cell.angle_beta   90.00
_cell.angle_gamma   90.00
#
_symmetry.space_group_name_H-M   'P 1'
#
loop_
_entity.id
_entity.type
_entity.pdbx_description
1 polymer ?
#
loop_
_entity_poly.entity_id
_entity_poly.type
_entity_poly.pdbx_seq_one_letter_code
_entity_poly.pdbx_strand_id
1 'polypeptide(L)' 'MISPPEPPTIRLVALGGLGEIGMNCLAVEADGKILVIDCGVSFPHSDLGIDVFHPDF' A
#
# COMPACT_ATOMS: atom_id res chain seq x y z
N MET A 1 -15.44 7.09 3.46
CA MET A 1 -14.23 7.50 4.19
C MET A 1 -14.31 6.92 5.59
N ILE A 2 -13.35 6.07 5.98
CA ILE A 2 -13.25 5.54 7.34
C ILE A 2 -12.75 6.68 8.26
N SER A 3 -13.30 6.79 9.46
CA SER A 3 -12.86 7.77 10.46
C SER A 3 -11.43 7.47 10.93
N PRO A 4 -10.60 8.50 11.24
CA PRO A 4 -9.27 8.32 11.83
C PRO A 4 -9.32 7.42 13.07
N PRO A 5 -8.25 6.66 13.37
CA PRO A 5 -8.22 5.85 14.57
C PRO A 5 -8.16 6.76 15.82
N GLU A 6 -8.86 6.40 16.90
CA GLU A 6 -8.81 7.17 18.14
C GLU A 6 -7.45 7.01 18.83
N PRO A 7 -6.80 8.09 19.29
CA PRO A 7 -5.55 7.98 20.05
C PRO A 7 -5.72 7.14 21.33
N PRO A 8 -4.76 6.29 21.72
CA PRO A 8 -3.43 6.08 21.11
C PRO A 8 -3.39 4.86 20.18
N THR A 9 -4.24 4.82 19.14
CA THR A 9 -4.30 3.69 18.19
C THR A 9 -3.47 3.97 16.94
N ILE A 10 -2.69 2.97 16.53
CA ILE A 10 -2.04 2.93 15.21
C ILE A 10 -2.85 2.01 14.30
N ARG A 11 -3.20 2.48 13.10
CA ARG A 11 -3.83 1.65 12.06
C ARG A 11 -2.85 1.38 10.92
N LEU A 12 -2.77 0.12 10.54
CA LEU A 12 -1.97 -0.36 9.40
C LEU A 12 -2.92 -0.74 8.28
N VAL A 13 -2.72 -0.18 7.08
CA VAL A 13 -3.50 -0.51 5.89
C VAL A 13 -2.52 -0.91 4.78
N ALA A 14 -2.51 -2.19 4.44
CA ALA A 14 -1.76 -2.66 3.28
C ALA A 14 -2.47 -2.14 2.02
N LEU A 15 -1.86 -1.14 1.38
CA LEU A 15 -2.31 -0.59 0.10
C LEU A 15 -1.85 -1.47 -1.08
N GLY A 16 -0.77 -2.24 -0.90
CA GLY A 16 -0.31 -3.24 -1.85
C GLY A 16 0.69 -4.24 -1.24
N GLY A 17 0.89 -5.35 -1.95
CA GLY A 17 1.86 -6.42 -1.59
C GLY A 17 1.37 -7.43 -0.56
N LEU A 18 0.12 -7.33 -0.06
CA LEU A 18 -0.41 -8.31 0.87
C LEU A 18 -0.80 -9.61 0.14
N GLY A 19 -0.07 -10.70 0.40
CA GLY A 19 -0.32 -11.99 -0.22
C GLY A 19 0.27 -12.16 -1.63
N GLU A 20 1.05 -11.17 -2.09
CA GLU A 20 1.66 -11.15 -3.42
C GLU A 20 3.17 -10.84 -3.32
N ILE A 21 3.89 -10.99 -4.44
CA ILE A 21 5.30 -10.61 -4.53
C ILE A 21 5.40 -9.22 -5.17
N GLY A 22 5.98 -8.28 -4.43
CA GLY A 22 6.17 -6.89 -4.86
C GLY A 22 4.91 -6.03 -4.68
N MET A 23 4.84 -4.90 -5.39
CA MET A 23 3.79 -3.87 -5.18
C MET A 23 3.63 -3.43 -3.71
N ASN A 24 4.71 -3.47 -2.92
CA ASN A 24 4.64 -3.14 -1.50
C ASN A 24 4.24 -1.68 -1.30
N CYS A 25 3.16 -1.45 -0.56
CA CYS A 25 2.82 -0.13 -0.08
C CYS A 25 1.97 -0.24 1.20
N LEU A 26 2.42 0.42 2.27
CA LEU A 26 1.76 0.39 3.58
C LEU A 26 1.44 1.82 4.02
N ALA A 27 0.17 2.08 4.34
CA ALA A 27 -0.21 3.27 5.08
C ALA A 27 -0.20 2.98 6.58
N VAL A 28 0.44 3.88 7.32
CA VAL A 28 0.46 3.91 8.77
C VAL A 28 -0.27 5.17 9.22
N GLU A 29 -1.39 5.00 9.91
CA GLU A 29 -2.19 6.11 10.43
C GLU A 29 -2.03 6.24 11.95
N ALA A 30 -1.76 7.46 12.41
CA ALA A 30 -1.69 7.82 13.83
C ALA A 30 -1.91 9.33 14.01
N ASP A 31 -2.62 9.72 15.08
CA ASP A 31 -2.84 11.13 15.46
C ASP A 31 -3.35 12.03 14.31
N GLY A 32 -4.27 11.51 13.51
CA GLY A 32 -4.84 12.23 12.35
C GLY A 32 -3.85 12.45 11.19
N LYS A 33 -2.70 11.78 11.21
CA LYS A 33 -1.67 11.83 10.17
C LYS A 33 -1.50 10.46 9.52
N ILE A 34 -0.95 10.47 8.31
CA ILE A 34 -0.66 9.26 7.54
C ILE A 34 0.82 9.30 7.11
N LEU A 35 1.53 8.20 7.34
CA LEU A 35 2.84 7.91 6.76
C LEU A 35 2.68 6.78 5.74
N VAL A 36 3.13 7.01 4.51
CA VAL A 36 3.20 5.97 3.48
C VAL A 36 4.61 5.41 3.45
N ILE A 37 4.72 4.09 3.48
CA ILE A 37 5.98 3.36 3.40
C ILE A 37 5.99 2.57 2.10
N ASP A 38 7.07 2.78 1.34
CA ASP A 38 7.34 2.18 0.04
C ASP A 38 6.37 2.61 -1.07
N CYS A 39 6.79 2.40 -2.30
CA CYS A 39 6.03 2.58 -3.52
C CYS A 39 6.48 1.50 -4.52
N GLY A 40 6.47 0.25 -4.05
CA GLY A 40 6.96 -0.89 -4.80
C GLY A 40 6.15 -1.10 -6.08
N VAL A 41 6.82 -1.67 -7.08
CA VAL A 41 6.21 -2.13 -8.33
C VAL A 41 6.50 -3.61 -8.51
N SER A 42 5.69 -4.28 -9.32
CA SER A 42 5.95 -5.63 -9.81
C SER A 42 5.98 -5.66 -11.33
N PHE A 43 6.55 -6.71 -11.89
CA PHE A 43 6.66 -6.91 -13.34
C PHE A 43 5.80 -8.09 -13.77
N PRO A 44 5.19 -8.05 -14.97
CA PRO A 44 4.41 -9.17 -15.47
C PRO A 44 5.28 -10.39 -15.77
N HIS A 45 4.73 -11.58 -15.53
CA HIS A 45 5.40 -12.85 -15.82
C HIS A 45 5.38 -13.24 -17.30
N SER A 46 4.55 -12.57 -18.10
CA SER A 46 4.42 -12.78 -19.54
C SER A 46 4.42 -11.44 -20.26
N ASP A 47 4.90 -11.45 -21.50
CA ASP A 47 4.87 -10.26 -22.34
C ASP A 47 3.44 -9.97 -22.82
N LEU A 48 2.81 -9.01 -22.16
CA LEU A 48 1.47 -8.49 -22.47
C LEU A 48 1.53 -7.05 -22.99
N GLY A 49 2.73 -6.52 -23.26
CA GLY A 49 2.94 -5.09 -23.55
C GLY A 49 2.70 -4.17 -22.34
N ILE A 50 2.68 -4.73 -21.13
CA ILE A 50 2.61 -3.97 -19.86
C ILE A 50 4.02 -3.94 -19.27
N ASP A 51 4.49 -2.76 -18.87
CA ASP A 51 5.83 -2.62 -18.29
C ASP A 51 5.86 -2.95 -16.80
N VAL A 52 4.92 -2.41 -16.02
CA VAL A 52 4.88 -2.55 -14.56
C VAL A 52 3.45 -2.62 -14.02
N PHE A 53 3.30 -3.25 -12.86
CA PHE A 53 2.13 -3.17 -12.00
C PHE A 53 2.46 -2.34 -10.76
N HIS A 54 1.52 -1.49 -10.34
CA HIS A 54 1.62 -0.71 -9.11
C HIS A 54 0.32 -0.84 -8.29
N PRO A 55 0.35 -0.56 -6.98
CA PRO A 55 -0.86 -0.51 -6.16
C PRO A 55 -1.87 0.52 -6.70
N ASP A 56 -3.16 0.18 -6.65
CA ASP A 56 -4.25 1.12 -6.93
C ASP A 56 -4.60 1.87 -5.63
N PHE A 57 -4.52 3.21 -5.65
CA PHE A 57 -4.61 4.06 -4.45
C PHE A 57 -5.95 4.81 -4.36
#